data_AF-A0A7R9XT75-F1
#
_entry.id   AF-A0A7R9XT75-F1
#
_cell.length_a   1.000
_cell.length_b   1.000
_cell.length_c   1.000
_cell.angle_alpha   90.00
_cell.angle_beta   90.00
_cell.angle_gamma   90.00
#
_symmetry.space_group_name_H-M   'P 1'
#
loop_
_entity.id
_entity.type
_entity.pdbx_description
1 polymer ?
#
loop_
_entity_poly.entity_id
_entity_poly.type
_entity_poly.pdbx_seq_one_letter_code
_entity_poly.pdbx_strand_id
1 'polypeptide(L)'
;AARRETRARERRMTSRAKRVDASTRAAPDAREIGAFKTNDGLKSGVFVLKSARAAPRGDEASRLNAFEPVLRDETRGARERRAAACARAWEALDGHCQRVADEANAEAFARVRRFVREQGATRVERARETEEKNNGGDRRVPVGVVLAGGVNSDDHEETFAALTKSLRKSGDAHVALLRSRDLKARA
;
A
#
# COMPACT_ATOMS: atom_id res chain seq x y z
N ALA A 1 26.04 -68.47 41.79
CA ALA A 1 25.58 -68.33 43.18
C ALA A 1 24.58 -67.17 43.26
N ALA A 2 23.28 -67.48 43.29
CA ALA A 2 22.38 -67.27 44.45
C ALA A 2 21.89 -65.80 44.57
N ARG A 3 20.70 -65.44 44.05
CA ARG A 3 19.32 -65.59 44.59
C ARG A 3 19.01 -64.68 45.80
N ARG A 4 18.02 -63.78 45.61
CA ARG A 4 16.90 -63.36 46.49
C ARG A 4 16.18 -62.19 45.77
N GLU A 5 14.97 -62.26 45.18
CA GLU A 5 13.63 -62.59 45.73
C GLU A 5 13.39 -61.87 47.07
N THR A 6 12.37 -61.02 47.31
CA THR A 6 10.95 -61.03 46.88
C THR A 6 10.17 -59.78 47.37
N ARG A 7 9.23 -59.31 46.52
CA ARG A 7 7.80 -58.96 46.74
C ARG A 7 7.28 -57.75 47.57
N ALA A 8 6.23 -57.18 46.96
CA ALA A 8 4.96 -56.62 47.49
C ALA A 8 4.89 -55.08 47.53
N ARG A 9 3.82 -54.38 47.08
CA ARG A 9 2.47 -54.75 46.64
C ARG A 9 1.78 -53.54 45.98
N GLU A 10 0.90 -53.82 45.01
CA GLU A 10 -0.35 -53.13 44.60
C GLU A 10 -0.57 -51.65 45.01
N ARG A 11 -0.92 -50.75 44.08
CA ARG A 11 -2.33 -50.59 43.65
C ARG A 11 -2.49 -49.97 42.25
N ARG A 12 -3.29 -50.67 41.45
CA ARG A 12 -4.00 -50.23 40.23
C ARG A 12 -4.97 -49.09 40.52
N MET A 13 -5.06 -48.13 39.60
CA MET A 13 -6.33 -47.49 39.21
C MET A 13 -6.33 -47.36 37.68
N THR A 14 -7.35 -47.95 37.09
CA THR A 14 -7.60 -48.20 35.67
C THR A 14 -8.54 -47.16 35.06
N SER A 15 -8.34 -46.77 33.80
CA SER A 15 -9.42 -46.64 32.79
C SER A 15 -8.80 -46.35 31.41
N ARG A 16 -8.56 -47.39 30.60
CA ARG A 16 -9.43 -47.87 29.50
C ARG A 16 -9.57 -46.87 28.34
N ALA A 17 -8.53 -46.80 27.50
CA ALA A 17 -8.65 -46.32 26.13
C ALA A 17 -9.42 -47.37 25.30
N LYS A 18 -10.66 -47.07 24.93
CA LYS A 18 -11.47 -47.90 24.05
C LYS A 18 -11.27 -47.37 22.62
N ARG A 19 -10.45 -48.07 21.82
CA ARG A 19 -10.54 -47.98 20.35
C ARG A 19 -11.87 -48.59 19.95
N VAL A 20 -12.64 -47.84 19.16
CA VAL A 20 -13.76 -48.36 18.38
C VAL A 20 -13.58 -47.80 16.98
N ASP A 21 -13.43 -48.71 16.02
CA ASP A 21 -13.47 -48.47 14.60
C ASP A 21 -14.75 -47.73 14.21
N ALA A 22 -14.62 -46.76 13.31
CA ALA A 22 -15.73 -46.19 12.56
C ALA A 22 -15.29 -45.97 11.12
N SER A 23 -15.13 -47.09 10.41
CA SER A 23 -15.66 -47.17 9.05
C SER A 23 -17.11 -46.67 9.08
N THR A 24 -17.52 -45.91 8.07
CA THR A 24 -18.81 -45.19 7.93
C THR A 24 -18.88 -43.81 8.62
N ARG A 25 -18.29 -42.79 7.99
CA ARG A 25 -18.83 -41.42 8.02
C ARG A 25 -19.01 -40.94 6.60
N ALA A 26 -20.28 -40.87 6.19
CA ALA A 26 -20.72 -40.26 4.95
C ALA A 26 -20.12 -38.86 4.80
N ALA A 27 -19.74 -38.51 3.57
CA ALA A 27 -19.34 -37.16 3.20
C ALA A 27 -20.44 -36.16 3.61
N PRO A 28 -20.10 -35.01 4.21
CA PRO A 28 -21.11 -34.02 4.51
C PRO A 28 -21.63 -33.44 3.18
N ASP A 29 -22.94 -33.55 2.99
CA ASP A 29 -23.69 -32.97 1.89
C ASP A 29 -23.33 -31.50 1.70
N ALA A 30 -22.99 -31.14 0.47
CA ALA A 30 -22.59 -29.80 0.03
C ALA A 30 -23.79 -28.83 -0.05
N ARG A 31 -24.68 -28.82 0.95
CA ARG A 31 -25.92 -28.01 0.95
C ARG A 31 -26.22 -27.21 2.19
N GLU A 32 -25.30 -27.12 3.14
CA GLU A 32 -25.42 -26.12 4.22
C GLU A 32 -24.44 -24.98 3.99
N ILE A 33 -24.73 -24.20 2.93
CA ILE A 33 -24.45 -22.76 2.97
C ILE A 33 -25.27 -22.27 4.15
N GLY A 34 -24.63 -22.11 5.30
CA GLY A 34 -25.23 -21.55 6.50
C GLY A 34 -25.97 -20.29 6.11
N ALA A 35 -27.29 -20.40 6.05
CA ALA A 35 -28.19 -19.29 5.82
C ALA A 35 -27.78 -18.17 6.79
N PHE A 36 -27.57 -16.97 6.26
CA PHE A 36 -27.43 -15.74 7.01
C PHE A 36 -28.68 -15.54 7.88
N LYS A 37 -28.78 -16.27 8.99
CA LYS A 37 -29.72 -15.98 10.07
C LYS A 37 -29.09 -14.86 10.88
N THR A 38 -29.29 -13.63 10.41
CA THR A 38 -29.57 -12.44 11.23
C THR A 38 -29.64 -11.23 10.31
N ASN A 39 -30.86 -10.71 10.16
CA ASN A 39 -31.17 -9.39 9.61
C ASN A 39 -30.53 -8.22 10.41
N ASP A 40 -29.68 -8.48 11.41
CA ASP A 40 -29.01 -7.46 12.22
C ASP A 40 -27.88 -6.73 11.49
N GLY A 41 -27.35 -7.30 10.41
CA GLY A 41 -26.42 -6.59 9.54
C GLY A 41 -27.09 -5.42 8.83
N LEU A 42 -28.37 -5.55 8.44
CA LEU A 42 -29.08 -4.62 7.54
C LEU A 42 -29.26 -3.19 8.12
N LYS A 43 -28.99 -3.00 9.41
CA LYS A 43 -28.99 -1.69 10.09
C LYS A 43 -27.63 -1.00 10.09
N SER A 44 -26.57 -1.67 9.64
CA SER A 44 -25.25 -1.07 9.46
C SER A 44 -25.11 -0.50 8.04
N GLY A 45 -24.48 0.67 7.90
CA GLY A 45 -24.33 1.31 6.59
C GLY A 45 -23.22 0.71 5.70
N VAL A 46 -22.40 -0.21 6.23
CA VAL A 46 -21.27 -0.81 5.52
C VAL A 46 -21.15 -2.28 5.89
N PHE A 47 -21.08 -3.15 4.87
CA PHE A 47 -21.00 -4.59 5.01
C PHE A 47 -19.69 -5.09 4.41
N VAL A 48 -18.87 -5.77 5.21
CA VAL A 48 -17.63 -6.40 4.72
C VAL A 48 -17.85 -7.89 4.62
N LEU A 49 -17.93 -8.40 3.39
CA LEU A 49 -18.00 -9.83 3.13
C LEU A 49 -16.59 -10.39 2.97
N LYS A 50 -16.00 -10.85 4.08
CA LYS A 50 -14.68 -11.50 4.05
C LYS A 50 -14.86 -12.97 3.66
N SER A 51 -14.69 -13.28 2.38
CA SER A 51 -14.63 -14.68 1.90
C SER A 51 -13.47 -15.41 2.60
N ALA A 52 -13.78 -16.49 3.32
CA ALA A 52 -12.80 -17.35 4.00
C ALA A 52 -11.97 -18.22 3.05
N ARG A 53 -12.11 -18.05 1.72
CA ARG A 53 -11.06 -18.51 0.81
C ARG A 53 -9.89 -17.54 0.96
N ALA A 54 -8.95 -17.91 1.81
CA ALA A 54 -7.54 -17.69 1.53
C ALA A 54 -7.22 -18.39 0.20
N ALA A 55 -7.70 -17.84 -0.93
CA ALA A 55 -7.06 -18.09 -2.19
C ALA A 55 -5.60 -17.63 -1.98
N PRO A 56 -4.60 -18.45 -2.34
CA PRO A 56 -3.24 -17.94 -2.38
C PRO A 56 -3.28 -16.63 -3.18
N ARG A 57 -2.54 -15.62 -2.74
CA ARG A 57 -2.31 -14.38 -3.52
C ARG A 57 -1.58 -14.74 -4.82
N GLY A 58 -2.29 -15.38 -5.73
CA GLY A 58 -1.81 -16.03 -6.95
C GLY A 58 -2.86 -15.75 -8.03
N ASP A 59 -2.91 -14.48 -8.42
CA ASP A 59 -3.94 -13.87 -9.26
C ASP A 59 -3.79 -14.25 -10.74
N GLU A 60 -3.41 -15.48 -11.04
CA GLU A 60 -3.23 -15.95 -12.42
C GLU A 60 -4.59 -16.28 -13.06
N ALA A 61 -5.47 -16.93 -12.31
CA ALA A 61 -6.86 -17.18 -12.72
C ALA A 61 -7.68 -15.88 -12.84
N SER A 62 -7.46 -14.92 -11.93
CA SER A 62 -8.16 -13.63 -11.96
C SER A 62 -7.71 -12.76 -13.13
N ARG A 63 -6.40 -12.73 -13.42
CA ARG A 63 -5.86 -12.10 -14.64
C ARG A 63 -6.45 -12.73 -15.89
N LEU A 64 -6.54 -14.06 -15.97
CA LEU A 64 -7.14 -14.73 -17.12
C LEU A 64 -8.65 -14.54 -17.26
N ASN A 65 -9.37 -14.29 -16.16
CA ASN A 65 -10.79 -13.95 -16.22
C ASN A 65 -11.03 -12.58 -16.89
N ALA A 66 -10.08 -11.65 -16.78
CA ALA A 66 -10.14 -10.37 -17.50
C ALA A 66 -9.83 -10.51 -19.01
N PHE A 67 -9.24 -11.65 -19.42
CA PHE A 67 -8.95 -11.97 -20.83
C PHE A 67 -9.81 -13.15 -21.27
N GLU A 68 -11.10 -12.89 -21.46
CA GLU A 68 -12.02 -13.88 -22.02
C GLU A 68 -11.56 -14.37 -23.40
N PRO A 69 -11.89 -15.63 -23.78
CA PRO A 69 -11.61 -16.15 -25.11
C PRO A 69 -12.23 -15.26 -26.20
N VAL A 70 -11.42 -14.84 -27.17
CA VAL A 70 -11.87 -14.04 -28.32
C VAL A 70 -12.17 -14.93 -29.52
N LEU A 71 -11.44 -16.03 -29.65
CA LEU A 71 -11.66 -17.04 -30.68
C LEU A 71 -12.31 -18.29 -30.08
N ARG A 72 -13.15 -18.96 -30.87
CA ARG A 72 -13.92 -20.15 -30.45
C ARG A 72 -13.03 -21.25 -29.85
N ASP A 73 -11.83 -21.42 -30.41
CA ASP A 73 -10.87 -22.46 -30.00
C ASP A 73 -9.59 -21.85 -29.38
N GLU A 74 -9.69 -20.66 -28.74
CA GLU A 74 -8.53 -20.01 -28.14
C GLU A 74 -7.97 -20.80 -26.96
N THR A 75 -6.74 -21.29 -27.10
CA THR A 75 -6.04 -22.00 -26.03
C THR A 75 -5.76 -21.08 -24.84
N ARG A 76 -5.70 -21.66 -23.63
CA ARG A 76 -5.28 -20.93 -22.42
C ARG A 76 -3.94 -20.22 -22.59
N GLY A 77 -2.96 -20.87 -23.22
CA GLY A 77 -1.64 -20.27 -23.47
C GLY A 77 -1.68 -19.06 -24.41
N ALA A 78 -2.61 -19.01 -25.37
CA ALA A 78 -2.81 -17.82 -26.20
C ALA A 78 -3.39 -16.65 -25.38
N ARG A 79 -4.33 -16.92 -24.48
CA ARG A 79 -4.86 -15.93 -23.53
C ARG A 79 -3.80 -15.39 -22.58
N GLU A 80 -2.96 -16.26 -22.02
CA GLU A 80 -1.83 -15.86 -21.16
C GLU A 80 -0.86 -14.93 -21.91
N ARG A 81 -0.55 -15.23 -23.18
CA ARG A 81 0.30 -14.36 -24.01
C ARG A 81 -0.33 -12.99 -24.27
N ARG A 82 -1.64 -12.93 -24.54
CA ARG A 82 -2.40 -11.67 -24.68
C ARG A 82 -2.37 -10.86 -23.39
N ALA A 83 -2.63 -11.50 -22.25
CA ALA A 83 -2.58 -10.85 -20.94
C ALA A 83 -1.19 -10.26 -20.66
N ALA A 84 -0.13 -11.04 -20.90
CA ALA A 84 1.24 -10.58 -20.74
C ALA A 84 1.62 -9.46 -21.72
N ALA A 85 1.15 -9.52 -22.98
CA ALA A 85 1.39 -8.47 -23.96
C ALA A 85 0.68 -7.17 -23.58
N CYS A 86 -0.56 -7.25 -23.10
CA CYS A 86 -1.32 -6.10 -22.60
C CYS A 86 -0.62 -5.46 -21.39
N ALA A 87 -0.18 -6.27 -20.42
CA ALA A 87 0.55 -5.77 -19.26
C ALA A 87 1.84 -5.03 -19.66
N ARG A 88 2.65 -5.61 -20.56
CA ARG A 88 3.87 -4.95 -21.05
C ARG A 88 3.57 -3.66 -21.81
N ALA A 89 2.54 -3.65 -22.65
CA ALA A 89 2.14 -2.46 -23.40
C ALA A 89 1.67 -1.34 -22.45
N TRP A 90 0.92 -1.71 -21.41
CA TRP A 90 0.47 -0.78 -20.38
C TRP A 90 1.64 -0.20 -19.59
N GLU A 91 2.56 -1.04 -19.11
CA GLU A 91 3.77 -0.58 -18.41
C GLU A 91 4.64 0.35 -19.27
N ALA A 92 4.77 0.04 -20.57
CA ALA A 92 5.51 0.90 -21.49
C ALA A 92 4.84 2.25 -21.72
N LEU A 93 3.50 2.28 -21.84
CA LEU A 93 2.72 3.49 -22.00
C LEU A 93 2.76 4.35 -20.74
N ASP A 94 2.47 3.77 -19.59
CA ASP A 94 2.52 4.42 -18.27
C ASP A 94 3.91 5.03 -18.02
N GLY A 95 4.96 4.24 -18.24
CA GLY A 95 6.33 4.72 -18.14
C GLY A 95 6.68 5.83 -19.15
N HIS A 96 6.03 5.87 -20.32
CA HIS A 96 6.20 6.97 -21.26
C HIS A 96 5.48 8.24 -20.80
N CYS A 97 4.23 8.12 -20.34
CA CYS A 97 3.45 9.23 -19.77
C CYS A 97 4.19 9.87 -18.59
N GLN A 98 4.75 9.05 -17.68
CA GLN A 98 5.54 9.56 -16.56
C GLN A 98 6.78 10.33 -17.03
N ARG A 99 7.51 9.84 -18.04
CA ARG A 99 8.68 10.56 -18.58
C ARG A 99 8.29 11.93 -19.16
N VAL A 100 7.18 12.00 -19.89
CA VAL A 100 6.68 13.26 -20.46
C VAL A 100 6.29 14.23 -19.33
N ALA A 101 5.62 13.73 -18.29
CA ALA A 101 5.27 14.54 -17.13
C ALA A 101 6.51 15.06 -16.37
N ASP A 102 7.52 14.22 -16.20
CA ASP A 102 8.79 14.59 -15.57
C ASP A 102 9.53 15.66 -16.39
N GLU A 103 9.58 15.50 -17.71
CA GLU A 103 10.22 16.45 -18.63
C GLU A 103 9.52 17.80 -18.61
N ALA A 104 8.18 17.81 -18.69
CA ALA A 104 7.37 19.03 -18.64
C ALA A 104 7.59 19.82 -17.33
N ASN A 105 7.81 19.12 -16.22
CA ASN A 105 7.99 19.73 -14.90
C ASN A 105 9.45 20.02 -14.54
N ALA A 106 10.41 19.51 -15.31
CA ALA A 106 11.84 19.53 -14.96
C ALA A 106 12.36 20.96 -14.72
N GLU A 107 12.00 21.91 -15.57
CA GLU A 107 12.46 23.28 -15.46
C GLU A 107 11.87 23.97 -14.23
N ALA A 108 10.56 23.82 -13.99
CA ALA A 108 9.89 24.38 -12.82
C ALA A 108 10.53 23.84 -11.52
N PHE A 109 10.81 22.54 -11.47
CA PHE A 109 11.45 21.92 -10.31
C PHE A 109 12.88 22.43 -10.13
N ALA A 110 13.63 22.65 -11.21
CA ALA A 110 14.97 23.24 -11.15
C ALA A 110 14.93 24.66 -10.59
N ARG A 111 13.98 25.49 -11.02
CA ARG A 111 13.80 26.86 -10.52
C ARG A 111 13.44 26.89 -9.04
N VAL A 112 12.52 26.02 -8.58
CA VAL A 112 12.16 25.92 -7.16
C VAL A 112 13.34 25.44 -6.31
N ARG A 113 14.09 24.42 -6.76
CA ARG A 113 15.30 23.96 -6.06
C ARG A 113 16.34 25.08 -5.92
N ARG A 114 16.57 25.81 -7.01
CA ARG A 114 17.48 26.96 -7.01
C ARG A 114 17.04 28.01 -6.01
N PHE A 115 15.76 28.37 -6.00
CA PHE A 115 15.19 29.32 -5.03
C PHE A 115 15.42 28.85 -3.59
N VAL A 116 15.08 27.60 -3.26
CA VAL A 116 15.28 27.04 -1.91
C VAL A 116 16.74 27.14 -1.48
N ARG A 117 17.68 26.77 -2.36
CA ARG A 117 19.12 26.83 -2.08
C ARG A 117 19.63 28.26 -1.86
N GLU A 118 19.25 29.20 -2.72
CA GLU A 118 19.66 30.61 -2.62
C GLU A 118 19.13 31.27 -1.34
N GLN A 119 17.87 30.98 -0.96
CA GLN A 119 17.29 31.49 0.27
C GLN A 119 17.90 30.85 1.52
N GLY A 120 18.24 29.55 1.46
CA GLY A 120 18.97 28.86 2.51
C GLY A 120 20.34 29.49 2.77
N ALA A 121 21.13 29.73 1.72
CA ALA A 121 22.44 30.37 1.81
C ALA A 121 22.33 31.80 2.38
N THR A 122 21.40 32.60 1.85
CA THR A 122 21.15 33.97 2.34
C THR A 122 20.78 34.00 3.83
N ARG A 123 20.06 32.99 4.31
CA ARG A 123 19.69 32.89 5.73
C ARG A 123 20.89 32.54 6.62
N VAL A 124 21.78 31.67 6.16
CA VAL A 124 23.02 31.32 6.90
C VAL A 124 23.93 32.53 7.02
N GLU A 125 24.15 33.27 5.91
CA GLU A 125 24.97 34.47 5.94
C GLU A 125 24.36 35.55 6.85
N ARG A 126 23.05 35.82 6.73
CA ARG A 126 22.38 36.75 7.64
C ARG A 126 22.44 36.29 9.09
N ALA A 127 22.34 35.00 9.38
CA ALA A 127 22.43 34.49 10.75
C ALA A 127 23.82 34.77 11.34
N ARG A 128 24.90 34.56 10.56
CA ARG A 128 26.28 34.90 10.95
C ARG A 128 26.46 36.40 11.21
N GLU A 129 25.89 37.25 10.34
CA GLU A 129 25.95 38.71 10.50
C GLU A 129 25.11 39.23 11.70
N THR A 130 24.05 38.51 12.09
CA THR A 130 23.13 38.94 13.17
C THR A 130 23.57 38.45 14.55
N GLU A 131 24.41 37.41 14.66
CA GLU A 131 25.00 37.01 15.96
C GLU A 131 25.82 38.14 16.62
N GLU A 132 26.33 39.08 15.82
CA GLU A 132 27.04 40.27 16.33
C GLU A 132 26.12 41.45 16.69
N LYS A 133 24.84 41.44 16.28
CA LYS A 133 23.91 42.58 16.49
C LYS A 133 22.51 42.10 16.86
N ASN A 134 22.18 42.29 18.14
CA ASN A 134 20.90 42.04 18.83
C ASN A 134 19.70 42.83 18.27
N ASN A 135 19.40 42.75 16.96
CA ASN A 135 18.26 43.44 16.36
C ASN A 135 17.28 42.44 15.77
N GLY A 136 16.05 42.47 16.31
CA GLY A 136 14.85 41.88 15.72
C GLY A 136 14.43 42.60 14.44
N GLY A 137 15.31 42.61 13.44
CA GLY A 137 15.01 43.09 12.10
C GLY A 137 13.90 42.26 11.45
N ASP A 138 13.14 42.89 10.55
CA ASP A 138 12.03 42.31 9.79
C ASP A 138 12.47 41.03 9.03
N ARG A 139 12.39 39.88 9.70
CA ARG A 139 12.73 38.56 9.17
C ARG A 139 11.57 38.06 8.32
N ARG A 140 11.42 38.63 7.13
CA ARG A 140 10.44 38.17 6.15
C ARG A 140 10.71 36.71 5.79
N VAL A 141 9.63 35.91 5.78
CA VAL A 141 9.68 34.53 5.30
C VAL A 141 9.77 34.55 3.78
N PRO A 142 10.78 33.91 3.15
CA PRO A 142 10.82 33.80 1.70
C PRO A 142 9.66 32.92 1.23
N VAL A 143 8.83 33.46 0.34
CA VAL A 143 7.67 32.77 -0.23
C VAL A 143 7.84 32.69 -1.74
N GLY A 144 7.67 31.48 -2.29
CA GLY A 144 7.57 31.25 -3.72
C GLY A 144 6.14 30.89 -4.09
N VAL A 145 5.56 31.61 -5.05
CA VAL A 145 4.25 31.27 -5.62
C VAL A 145 4.48 30.44 -6.88
N VAL A 146 3.95 29.22 -6.90
CA VAL A 146 3.99 28.34 -8.07
C VAL A 146 2.63 28.37 -8.73
N LEU A 147 2.57 28.97 -9.92
CA LEU A 147 1.39 28.95 -10.77
C LEU A 147 1.41 27.66 -11.59
N ALA A 148 0.81 26.60 -11.06
CA ALA A 148 0.60 25.38 -11.83
C ALA A 148 -0.50 25.67 -12.85
N GLY A 149 -0.13 25.83 -14.13
CA GLY A 149 -0.99 26.38 -15.19
C GLY A 149 -2.22 25.56 -15.59
N GLY A 150 -2.68 24.60 -14.78
CA GLY A 150 -3.80 23.73 -15.06
C GLY A 150 -5.02 24.01 -14.17
N VAL A 151 -6.21 23.93 -14.75
CA VAL A 151 -7.50 24.01 -14.03
C VAL A 151 -7.81 22.71 -13.27
N ASN A 152 -7.11 21.61 -13.59
CA ASN A 152 -7.33 20.30 -13.01
C ASN A 152 -6.54 20.13 -11.70
N SER A 153 -7.24 20.02 -10.57
CA SER A 153 -6.64 19.87 -9.24
C SER A 153 -5.91 18.55 -9.03
N ASP A 154 -6.34 17.49 -9.71
CA ASP A 154 -5.89 16.13 -9.42
C ASP A 154 -4.44 15.90 -9.90
N ASP A 155 -4.08 16.48 -11.06
CA ASP A 155 -2.71 16.45 -11.59
C ASP A 155 -1.73 17.22 -10.68
N HIS A 156 -2.23 18.18 -9.90
CA HIS A 156 -1.41 18.97 -8.98
C HIS A 156 -1.00 18.18 -7.75
N GLU A 157 -1.85 17.27 -7.24
CA GLU A 157 -1.48 16.43 -6.09
C GLU A 157 -0.23 15.61 -6.41
N GLU A 158 -0.19 14.99 -7.59
CA GLU A 158 0.95 14.21 -8.05
C GLU A 158 2.18 15.08 -8.32
N THR A 159 2.00 16.21 -9.01
CA THR A 159 3.09 17.14 -9.35
C THR A 159 3.76 17.70 -8.08
N PHE A 160 2.99 18.16 -7.09
CA PHE A 160 3.55 18.67 -5.84
C PHE A 160 4.15 17.58 -4.95
N ALA A 161 3.62 16.35 -5.01
CA ALA A 161 4.26 15.20 -4.37
C ALA A 161 5.63 14.88 -5.01
N ALA A 162 5.72 14.91 -6.34
CA ALA A 162 6.96 14.71 -7.08
C ALA A 162 7.99 15.83 -6.77
N LEU A 163 7.56 17.09 -6.73
CA LEU A 163 8.41 18.22 -6.33
C LEU A 163 8.95 18.03 -4.90
N THR A 164 8.08 17.64 -3.97
CA THR A 164 8.45 17.37 -2.58
C THR A 164 9.51 16.28 -2.49
N LYS A 165 9.34 15.18 -3.24
CA LYS A 165 10.32 14.09 -3.31
C LYS A 165 11.64 14.56 -3.92
N SER A 166 11.60 15.38 -4.97
CA SER A 166 12.78 15.96 -5.63
C SER A 166 13.60 16.84 -4.67
N LEU A 167 12.92 17.72 -3.91
CA LEU A 167 13.56 18.58 -2.91
C LEU A 167 14.14 17.78 -1.73
N ARG A 168 13.46 16.73 -1.26
CA ARG A 168 14.00 15.84 -0.22
C ARG A 168 15.23 15.09 -0.70
N LYS A 169 15.25 14.67 -1.97
CA LYS A 169 16.37 13.95 -2.57
C LYS A 169 17.62 14.82 -2.70
N SER A 170 17.48 16.14 -2.91
CA SER A 170 18.65 17.03 -2.98
C SER A 170 19.31 17.27 -1.62
N GLY A 171 18.57 17.10 -0.52
CA GLY A 171 19.10 17.24 0.84
C GLY A 171 19.27 18.70 1.30
N ASP A 172 18.90 19.68 0.47
CA ASP A 172 19.07 21.10 0.76
C ASP A 172 18.09 21.62 1.83
N ALA A 173 16.98 20.90 2.07
CA ALA A 173 15.95 21.31 3.02
C ALA A 173 15.15 20.12 3.57
N HIS A 174 14.59 20.29 4.77
CA HIS A 174 13.48 19.47 5.25
C HIS A 174 12.18 19.96 4.62
N VAL A 175 11.43 19.05 3.99
CA VAL A 175 10.24 19.41 3.19
C VAL A 175 9.01 18.70 3.72
N ALA A 176 7.96 19.47 3.98
CA ALA A 176 6.63 18.99 4.32
C ALA A 176 5.62 19.46 3.27
N LEU A 177 4.71 18.57 2.88
CA LEU A 177 3.57 18.89 2.02
C LEU A 177 2.32 18.94 2.91
N LEU A 178 1.71 20.12 3.01
CA LEU A 178 0.49 20.34 3.78
C LEU A 178 -0.68 20.47 2.80
N ARG A 179 -1.72 19.65 2.98
CA ARG A 179 -2.96 19.75 2.20
C ARG A 179 -4.04 20.43 3.01
N SER A 180 -4.93 21.15 2.35
CA SER A 180 -6.07 21.83 2.99
C SER A 180 -6.90 20.87 3.87
N ARG A 181 -7.14 19.64 3.39
CA ARG A 181 -7.87 18.60 4.13
C ARG A 181 -7.19 18.14 5.43
N ASP A 182 -5.88 18.33 5.54
CA ASP A 182 -5.09 17.93 6.71
C ASP A 182 -5.09 19.05 7.78
N LEU A 183 -5.58 20.23 7.44
CA LEU A 183 -5.66 21.39 8.31
C LEU A 183 -7.08 21.54 8.85
N LYS A 184 -7.26 21.34 10.16
CA LYS A 184 -8.50 21.78 10.81
C LYS A 184 -8.47 23.29 10.87
N ALA A 185 -9.41 23.95 10.19
CA ALA A 185 -9.66 25.36 10.43
C ALA A 185 -9.94 25.53 11.93
N ARG A 186 -9.11 26.32 12.62
CA ARG A 186 -9.46 26.81 13.95
C ARG A 186 -10.56 27.85 13.72
N ALA A 187 -11.81 27.44 13.96
CA ALA A 187 -12.94 28.34 14.13
C ALA A 187 -12.76 29.13 15.43
#